data_AF-A0A1V0U117-F1
#
_entry.id   AF-A0A1V0U117-F1
#
_cell.length_a   1.000
_cell.length_b   1.000
_cell.length_c   1.000
_cell.angle_alpha   90.00
_cell.angle_beta   90.00
_cell.angle_gamma   90.00
#
_symmetry.space_group_name_H-M   'P 1'
#
loop_
_entity.id
_entity.type
_entity.pdbx_description
1 polymer ?
#
loop_
_entity_poly.entity_id
_entity_poly.type
_entity_poly.pdbx_seq_one_letter_code
_entity_poly.pdbx_strand_id
1 'polypeptide(L)'
;MCRSPRQLPGPVPGGRGRLPRPGRLPPLPQHRRPRAPLVIPELDPVIHAQARLRVTIALAALAPDDRITFPRLQKLLGMTPGNLSTHLRKLEDAGYVEIDKTYTRRTPVTHVALTPSGRAAFETYTATLRSLLGP
;
A
#
# COMPACT_ATOMS: atom_id res chain seq x y z
N MET A 1 -7.20 67.31 -3.64
CA MET A 1 -5.77 67.68 -3.78
C MET A 1 -5.01 66.52 -4.40
N CYS A 2 -4.67 66.65 -5.68
CA CYS A 2 -3.86 65.68 -6.43
C CYS A 2 -2.41 65.69 -5.91
N ARG A 3 -1.81 64.52 -5.67
CA ARG A 3 -0.37 64.36 -5.48
C ARG A 3 0.16 63.25 -6.41
N SER A 4 1.32 63.56 -6.99
CA SER A 4 1.90 63.07 -8.24
C SER A 4 2.22 61.58 -8.34
N PRO A 5 2.36 61.03 -9.58
CA PRO A 5 2.84 59.68 -9.80
C PRO A 5 4.36 59.57 -9.53
N ARG A 6 4.77 58.52 -8.82
CA ARG A 6 6.18 58.16 -8.60
C ARG A 6 6.83 57.70 -9.91
N GLN A 7 7.94 58.34 -10.29
CA GLN A 7 8.82 57.92 -11.38
C GLN A 7 9.46 56.56 -11.09
N LEU A 8 9.50 55.69 -12.11
CA LEU A 8 10.30 54.46 -12.11
C LEU A 8 11.77 54.79 -12.47
N PRO A 9 12.75 54.11 -11.86
CA PRO A 9 14.16 54.28 -12.23
C PRO A 9 14.45 53.69 -13.62
N GLY A 10 15.31 54.37 -14.37
CA GLY A 10 15.74 53.97 -15.73
C GLY A 10 16.59 52.69 -15.77
N PRO A 11 16.83 52.12 -16.95
CA PRO A 11 17.53 50.86 -17.11
C PRO A 11 19.02 50.99 -16.75
N VAL A 12 19.52 50.04 -15.96
CA VAL A 12 20.95 49.84 -15.66
C VAL A 12 21.69 49.26 -16.88
N PRO A 13 22.89 49.75 -17.23
CA PRO A 13 23.66 49.21 -18.33
C PRO A 13 24.31 47.88 -17.92
N GLY A 14 23.81 46.77 -18.47
CA GLY A 14 24.36 45.43 -18.28
C GLY A 14 25.66 45.23 -19.05
N GLY A 15 26.79 45.23 -18.35
CA GLY A 15 28.09 44.86 -18.88
C GLY A 15 28.13 43.40 -19.34
N ARG A 16 28.71 43.14 -20.52
CA ARG A 16 28.92 41.79 -21.06
C ARG A 16 30.03 41.07 -20.28
N GLY A 17 29.69 40.45 -19.16
CA GLY A 17 30.58 39.52 -18.47
C GLY A 17 30.78 38.24 -19.29
N ARG A 18 32.04 37.90 -19.63
CA ARG A 18 32.41 36.60 -20.21
C ARG A 18 32.07 35.50 -19.20
N LEU A 19 31.28 34.51 -19.60
CA LEU A 19 31.07 33.29 -18.81
C LEU A 19 32.41 32.53 -18.70
N PRO A 20 32.82 32.06 -17.50
CA PRO A 20 33.98 31.18 -17.35
C PRO A 20 33.71 29.84 -18.04
N ARG A 21 34.74 29.26 -18.67
CA ARG A 21 34.63 27.95 -19.34
C ARG A 21 34.34 26.86 -18.30
N PRO A 22 33.44 25.91 -18.56
CA PRO A 22 33.19 24.81 -17.64
C PRO A 22 34.46 23.97 -17.51
N GLY A 23 35.01 23.90 -16.30
CA GLY A 23 36.07 22.96 -15.95
C GLY A 23 35.58 21.52 -16.15
N ARG A 24 36.51 20.62 -16.50
CA ARG A 24 36.24 19.19 -16.69
C ARG A 24 35.60 18.63 -15.41
N LEU A 25 34.35 18.20 -15.48
CA LEU A 25 33.68 17.53 -14.36
C LEU A 25 34.47 16.26 -13.98
N PRO A 26 34.67 15.96 -12.68
CA PRO A 26 35.22 14.69 -12.27
C PRO A 26 34.31 13.55 -12.75
N PRO A 27 34.87 12.37 -13.06
CA PRO A 27 34.06 11.22 -13.47
C PRO A 27 33.07 10.87 -12.34
N LEU A 28 31.81 10.68 -12.71
CA LEU A 28 30.77 10.27 -11.77
C LEU A 28 31.19 8.97 -11.06
N PRO A 29 30.91 8.83 -9.74
CA PRO A 29 31.18 7.59 -9.03
C PRO A 29 30.44 6.46 -9.73
N GLN A 30 31.20 5.51 -10.29
CA GLN A 30 30.65 4.35 -10.96
C GLN A 30 29.87 3.55 -9.92
N HIS A 31 28.53 3.57 -10.00
CA HIS A 31 27.69 2.73 -9.15
C HIS A 31 28.14 1.28 -9.30
N ARG A 32 28.76 0.75 -8.24
CA ARG A 32 29.18 -0.64 -8.14
C ARG A 32 27.93 -1.49 -8.38
N ARG A 33 27.80 -2.09 -9.57
CA ARG A 33 26.68 -3.00 -9.83
C ARG A 33 26.76 -4.16 -8.84
N PRO A 34 25.64 -4.57 -8.21
CA PRO A 34 25.64 -5.71 -7.32
C PRO A 34 26.19 -6.95 -8.05
N ARG A 35 27.06 -7.70 -7.38
CA ARG A 35 27.87 -8.81 -7.93
C ARG A 35 27.09 -10.12 -8.17
N ALA A 36 25.78 -10.14 -7.90
CA ALA A 36 24.89 -11.25 -8.18
C ALA A 36 23.48 -10.72 -8.48
N PRO A 37 22.64 -11.46 -9.23
CA PRO A 37 21.24 -11.10 -9.40
C PRO A 37 20.56 -11.07 -8.03
N LEU A 38 19.94 -9.94 -7.69
CA LEU A 38 19.04 -9.88 -6.55
C LEU A 38 17.78 -10.67 -6.94
N VAL A 39 17.63 -11.88 -6.41
CA VAL A 39 16.39 -12.64 -6.54
C VAL A 39 15.43 -12.08 -5.50
N ILE A 40 14.45 -11.30 -5.96
CA ILE A 40 13.39 -10.75 -5.13
C ILE A 40 12.29 -11.80 -5.05
N PRO A 41 12.05 -12.47 -3.91
CA PRO A 41 10.95 -13.41 -3.78
C PRO A 41 9.60 -12.73 -4.07
N GLU A 42 8.74 -13.45 -4.79
CA GLU A 42 7.41 -12.95 -5.16
C GLU A 42 6.48 -12.97 -3.93
N LEU A 43 5.67 -11.92 -3.80
CA LEU A 43 4.63 -11.84 -2.78
C LEU A 43 3.35 -12.48 -3.31
N ASP A 44 2.61 -13.16 -2.43
CA ASP A 44 1.30 -13.71 -2.77
C ASP A 44 0.40 -12.62 -3.39
N PRO A 45 0.03 -12.71 -4.68
CA PRO A 45 -0.72 -11.67 -5.38
C PRO A 45 -2.18 -11.56 -4.89
N VAL A 46 -2.72 -12.62 -4.29
CA VAL A 46 -4.04 -12.60 -3.65
C VAL A 46 -3.96 -11.79 -2.36
N ILE A 47 -2.88 -11.86 -1.58
CA ILE A 47 -2.76 -11.01 -0.38
C ILE A 47 -2.25 -9.61 -0.73
N HIS A 48 -1.40 -9.48 -1.76
CA HIS A 48 -0.72 -8.24 -2.17
C HIS A 48 -1.64 -7.23 -2.90
N ALA A 49 -2.76 -6.89 -2.27
CA ALA A 49 -3.54 -5.71 -2.57
C ALA A 49 -4.01 -5.07 -1.27
N GLN A 50 -3.95 -3.74 -1.19
CA GLN A 50 -4.19 -2.98 0.04
C GLN A 50 -5.45 -3.45 0.80
N ALA A 51 -6.58 -3.59 0.12
CA ALA A 51 -7.83 -3.98 0.79
C ALA A 51 -7.84 -5.44 1.26
N ARG A 52 -7.30 -6.38 0.46
CA ARG A 52 -7.21 -7.80 0.84
C ARG A 52 -6.25 -7.98 2.01
N LEU A 53 -5.10 -7.32 1.97
CA LEU A 53 -4.15 -7.30 3.09
C LEU A 53 -4.80 -6.77 4.38
N ARG A 54 -5.56 -5.67 4.31
CA ARG A 54 -6.28 -5.12 5.48
C ARG A 54 -7.31 -6.11 6.03
N VAL A 55 -8.05 -6.81 5.18
CA VAL A 55 -8.98 -7.88 5.59
C VAL A 55 -8.22 -9.02 6.27
N THR A 56 -7.17 -9.55 5.65
CA THR A 56 -6.39 -10.67 6.18
C THR A 56 -5.75 -10.32 7.53
N ILE A 57 -5.19 -9.11 7.68
CA ILE A 57 -4.66 -8.61 8.98
C ILE A 57 -5.76 -8.59 10.04
N ALA A 58 -6.93 -8.03 9.72
CA ALA A 58 -8.03 -7.92 10.66
C ALA A 58 -8.54 -9.29 11.14
N LEU A 59 -8.63 -10.26 10.22
CA LEU A 59 -9.06 -11.62 10.55
C LEU A 59 -7.96 -12.40 11.29
N ALA A 60 -6.68 -12.22 10.92
CA ALA A 60 -5.55 -12.88 11.57
C ALA A 60 -5.36 -12.45 13.04
N ALA A 61 -5.84 -11.24 13.39
CA ALA A 61 -5.84 -10.71 14.75
C ALA A 61 -6.90 -11.36 15.67
N LEU A 62 -7.88 -12.08 15.11
CA LEU A 62 -8.81 -12.88 15.88
C LEU A 62 -8.14 -14.19 16.33
N ALA A 63 -8.71 -14.84 17.36
CA ALA A 63 -8.28 -16.17 17.75
C ALA A 63 -8.48 -17.16 16.59
N PRO A 64 -7.75 -18.30 16.58
CA PRO A 64 -8.05 -19.38 15.64
C PRO A 64 -9.54 -19.75 15.70
N ASP A 65 -10.15 -20.00 14.53
CA ASP A 65 -11.56 -20.37 14.36
C ASP A 65 -12.60 -19.31 14.78
N ASP A 66 -12.17 -18.13 15.24
CA ASP A 66 -13.07 -17.00 15.48
C ASP A 66 -13.54 -16.38 14.17
N ARG A 67 -14.78 -15.87 14.22
CA ARG A 67 -15.45 -15.25 13.09
C ARG A 67 -16.01 -13.89 13.43
N ILE A 68 -16.06 -13.02 12.43
CA ILE A 68 -16.59 -11.66 12.54
C ILE A 68 -17.75 -11.48 11.57
N THR A 69 -18.76 -10.71 11.96
CA THR A 69 -19.87 -10.41 11.06
C THR A 69 -19.43 -9.43 9.96
N PHE A 70 -19.97 -9.60 8.76
CA PHE A 70 -19.68 -8.71 7.63
C PHE A 70 -19.86 -7.21 7.97
N PRO A 71 -20.97 -6.77 8.60
CA PRO A 71 -21.13 -5.35 8.96
C PRO A 71 -20.09 -4.85 9.96
N ARG A 72 -19.63 -5.71 10.88
CA ARG A 72 -18.59 -5.36 11.85
C ARG A 72 -17.23 -5.24 11.18
N LEU A 73 -16.89 -6.16 10.28
CA LEU A 73 -15.66 -6.10 9.48
C LEU A 73 -15.66 -4.86 8.58
N GLN A 74 -16.80 -4.55 7.95
CA GLN A 74 -16.97 -3.34 7.15
C GLN A 74 -16.68 -2.07 7.97
N LYS A 75 -17.26 -1.96 9.17
CA LYS A 75 -17.04 -0.82 10.08
C LYS A 75 -15.58 -0.73 10.54
N LEU A 76 -14.97 -1.86 10.88
CA LEU A 76 -13.57 -1.94 11.30
C LEU A 76 -12.62 -1.41 10.20
N LEU A 77 -12.89 -1.77 8.95
CA LEU A 77 -12.03 -1.43 7.82
C LEU A 77 -12.40 -0.09 7.14
N GLY A 78 -13.53 0.52 7.50
CA GLY A 78 -14.02 1.74 6.86
C GLY A 78 -14.27 1.55 5.35
N MET A 79 -14.70 0.36 4.94
CA MET A 79 -14.94 0.02 3.53
C MET A 79 -16.42 0.15 3.17
N THR A 80 -16.71 0.41 1.90
CA THR A 80 -18.07 0.26 1.38
C THR A 80 -18.44 -1.22 1.27
N PRO A 81 -19.73 -1.59 1.33
CA PRO A 81 -20.14 -3.00 1.23
C PRO A 81 -19.68 -3.66 -0.07
N GLY A 82 -19.79 -2.95 -1.21
CA GLY A 82 -19.35 -3.46 -2.51
C GLY A 82 -17.85 -3.74 -2.55
N ASN A 83 -17.05 -2.82 -2.02
CA ASN A 83 -15.59 -2.99 -1.96
C ASN A 83 -15.21 -4.22 -1.12
N LEU A 84 -15.78 -4.36 0.08
CA LEU A 84 -15.51 -5.49 0.96
C LEU A 84 -15.95 -6.82 0.31
N SER A 85 -17.15 -6.88 -0.27
CA SER A 85 -17.67 -8.10 -0.92
C SER A 85 -16.79 -8.58 -2.07
N THR A 86 -16.31 -7.67 -2.94
CA THR A 86 -15.40 -8.03 -4.03
C THR A 86 -14.09 -8.59 -3.52
N HIS A 87 -13.54 -8.03 -2.45
CA HIS A 87 -12.29 -8.51 -1.86
C HIS A 87 -12.45 -9.83 -1.11
N LEU A 88 -13.56 -10.01 -0.39
CA LEU A 88 -13.88 -11.27 0.28
C LEU A 88 -14.08 -12.41 -0.71
N ARG A 89 -14.79 -12.20 -1.82
CA ARG A 89 -14.92 -13.21 -2.87
C ARG A 89 -13.56 -13.66 -3.40
N LYS A 90 -12.64 -12.74 -3.70
CA LYS A 90 -11.30 -13.11 -4.19
C LYS A 90 -10.48 -13.90 -3.17
N LEU A 91 -10.66 -13.60 -1.88
CA LEU A 91 -10.00 -14.33 -0.80
C LEU A 91 -10.64 -15.71 -0.58
N GLU A 92 -11.96 -15.82 -0.76
CA GLU A 92 -12.73 -17.06 -0.68
C GLU A 92 -12.38 -17.99 -1.85
N ASP A 93 -12.31 -17.45 -3.07
CA ASP A 93 -11.89 -18.19 -4.28
C ASP A 93 -10.48 -18.78 -4.13
N ALA A 94 -9.60 -18.11 -3.35
CA ALA A 94 -8.26 -18.60 -3.01
C ALA A 94 -8.24 -19.53 -1.78
N GLY A 95 -9.38 -19.75 -1.12
CA GLY A 95 -9.50 -20.57 0.07
C GLY A 95 -8.87 -19.96 1.32
N TYR A 96 -8.67 -18.63 1.37
CA TYR A 96 -8.07 -17.93 2.51
C TYR A 96 -9.07 -17.46 3.55
N VAL A 97 -10.32 -17.26 3.13
CA VAL A 97 -11.42 -16.91 4.04
C VAL A 97 -12.60 -17.83 3.79
N GLU A 98 -13.35 -18.07 4.84
CA GLU A 98 -14.63 -18.77 4.79
C GLU A 98 -15.76 -17.78 5.08
N ILE A 99 -16.85 -17.89 4.33
CA ILE A 99 -18.02 -17.01 4.44
C ILE A 99 -19.28 -17.83 4.76
N ASP A 100 -19.72 -17.76 6.01
CA ASP A 100 -20.90 -18.48 6.49
C ASP A 100 -22.14 -17.59 6.54
N LYS A 101 -23.20 -18.01 5.85
CA LYS A 101 -24.52 -17.37 5.96
C LYS A 101 -25.37 -18.13 6.97
N THR A 102 -25.53 -17.55 8.15
CA THR A 102 -26.33 -18.11 9.24
C THR A 102 -27.64 -17.33 9.41
N TYR A 103 -28.68 -17.97 9.93
CA TYR A 103 -29.94 -17.30 10.26
C TYR A 103 -30.03 -17.08 11.77
N THR A 104 -29.88 -15.85 12.23
CA THR A 104 -30.10 -15.49 13.64
C THR A 104 -31.44 -14.78 13.75
N ARG A 105 -32.38 -15.33 14.52
CA ARG A 105 -33.70 -14.70 14.79
C ARG A 105 -34.44 -14.21 13.54
N ARG A 106 -34.43 -15.02 12.47
CA ARG A 106 -35.05 -14.74 11.14
C ARG A 106 -34.33 -13.70 10.28
N THR A 107 -33.15 -13.22 10.69
CA THR A 107 -32.30 -12.34 9.89
C THR A 107 -31.07 -13.09 9.39
N PRO A 108 -30.76 -13.05 8.09
CA PRO A 108 -29.51 -13.62 7.57
C PRO A 108 -28.32 -12.77 8.05
N VAL A 109 -27.36 -13.43 8.68
CA VAL A 109 -26.10 -12.85 9.15
C VAL A 109 -24.95 -13.59 8.49
N THR A 110 -24.16 -12.83 7.73
CA THR A 110 -22.92 -13.30 7.12
C THR A 110 -21.77 -13.17 8.11
N HIS A 111 -21.12 -14.29 8.42
CA HIS A 111 -19.89 -14.36 9.17
C HIS A 111 -18.72 -14.60 8.21
N VAL A 112 -17.56 -14.08 8.59
CA VAL A 112 -16.31 -14.21 7.86
C VAL A 112 -15.24 -14.70 8.84
N ALA A 113 -14.51 -15.74 8.46
CA ALA A 113 -13.40 -16.29 9.23
C ALA A 113 -12.15 -16.42 8.36
N LEU A 114 -10.98 -16.38 8.98
CA LEU A 114 -9.73 -16.76 8.31
C LEU A 114 -9.57 -18.27 8.38
N THR A 115 -9.31 -18.91 7.25
CA THR A 115 -9.07 -20.36 7.21
C THR A 115 -7.65 -20.70 7.70
N PRO A 116 -7.38 -21.96 8.05
CA PRO A 116 -6.01 -22.41 8.36
C PRO A 116 -5.02 -22.14 7.20
N SER A 117 -5.45 -22.37 5.95
CA SER A 117 -4.66 -22.04 4.75
C SER A 117 -4.43 -20.55 4.60
N GLY A 118 -5.45 -19.71 4.85
CA GLY A 118 -5.33 -18.26 4.82
C GLY A 118 -4.37 -17.73 5.88
N ARG A 119 -4.35 -18.34 7.07
CA ARG A 119 -3.39 -18.00 8.13
C ARG A 119 -1.96 -18.36 7.74
N ALA A 120 -1.73 -19.58 7.24
CA ALA A 120 -0.42 -19.99 6.75
C ALA A 120 0.09 -19.12 5.58
N ALA A 121 -0.81 -18.77 4.64
CA ALA A 121 -0.49 -17.86 3.54
C ALA A 121 -0.12 -16.46 4.05
N PHE A 122 -0.83 -15.94 5.05
CA PHE A 122 -0.52 -14.65 5.66
C PHE A 122 0.83 -14.67 6.41
N GLU A 123 1.12 -15.73 7.15
CA GLU A 123 2.42 -15.92 7.82
C GLU A 123 3.56 -15.93 6.81
N THR A 124 3.42 -16.72 5.74
CA THR A 124 4.38 -16.77 4.63
C THR A 124 4.55 -15.40 3.97
N TYR A 125 3.45 -14.70 3.68
CA TYR A 125 3.48 -13.35 3.12
C TYR A 125 4.27 -12.38 3.99
N THR A 126 4.03 -12.37 5.31
CA THR A 126 4.75 -11.47 6.22
C THR A 126 6.22 -11.85 6.41
N ALA A 127 6.55 -13.15 6.37
CA ALA A 127 7.93 -13.62 6.41
C ALA A 127 8.71 -13.17 5.17
N THR A 128 8.12 -13.33 3.98
CA THR A 128 8.70 -12.85 2.72
C THR A 128 8.82 -11.33 2.71
N LEU A 129 7.80 -10.61 3.18
CA LEU A 129 7.88 -9.15 3.26
C LEU A 129 9.00 -8.68 4.20
N ARG A 130 9.17 -9.32 5.36
CA ARG A 130 10.27 -9.01 6.30
C ARG A 130 11.64 -9.30 5.68
N SER A 131 11.80 -10.40 4.95
CA SER A 131 13.08 -10.73 4.31
C SER A 131 13.47 -9.72 3.23
N LEU A 132 12.48 -9.13 2.54
CA LEU A 132 12.68 -8.07 1.56
C LEU A 132 13.04 -6.71 2.15
N LEU A 133 12.51 -6.37 3.34
CA LEU A 133 12.75 -5.09 3.99
C LEU A 133 14.11 -5.02 4.71
N GLY A 134 14.75 -6.17 4.96
CA GLY A 134 15.99 -6.25 5.74
C GLY A 134 15.74 -6.12 7.26
N PRO A 135 16.76 -6.44 8.07
CA PRO A 135 16.71 -6.31 9.53
C PRO A 135 16.67 -4.85 10.01
#